data_AF-A0A928XLD6-F1
#
_entry.id   AF-A0A928XLD6-F1
#
_cell.length_a   1.000
_cell.length_b   1.000
_cell.length_c   1.000
_cell.angle_alpha   90.00
_cell.angle_beta   90.00
_cell.angle_gamma   90.00
#
_symmetry.space_group_name_H-M   'P 1'
#
loop_
_entity.id
_entity.type
_entity.pdbx_description
1 polymer ?
#
loop_
_entity_poly.entity_id
_entity_poly.type
_entity_poly.pdbx_seq_one_letter_code
_entity_poly.pdbx_strand_id
1 'polypeptide(L)'
;MRVGIPRAAASGVLVLTLASSALAIETGKLGDDEVHLDVTNATSVLYNFDNRDSRPLDVPTRANDDWGMWYNRLNLQASWGKVTAGLRIDNAWFYRSPYPEAIALDVVETRPAGGGISDAQLFRQKFNEAGAELSNRYINWVYPSKYYVGYTTRDVEVTLGDFYAALGRGFVLSVRKMDELASDTTVRGARVTGRINAGPLKLRLSALGGEMNPLRIDESSGRYLGVTSDVTPSWVAATEAGMPRAVETDFLPASPSYAPDRLVATQIEIMPKGLKLGTQASFLRRQDPLTSDVVRQADTVLTGSQSLEIADFDGSGDGYVEVAVQSLDDADRDRTSSNRELLDGKKGYAVYAALTLIEDPVTLMFEGKHYRRFFALAANVDTARAREFSLVQYSAPPTTEAFWIDTEFEGFNTCVTGGRLKGDVHLSKDESVFAWVGHYRTWAERALNESCETSDANLNRVWDLASGMEITAQKRKSRANLTVGARIDEAEEAIALPNGAQTNLYYQETYARYDVIRWLGGPFSLQLQGWHRRRHQVVGGPEDPWFEGQHITGVDWSPHLSAAFGVEYSTNPSVPDMYYNGQLTYKITQSSSVGAFVGQRRGSLRCVGGVCRIYPPFEGARLDATVRF
;
A
#
# COMPACT_ATOMS: atom_id res chain seq x y z
N MET A 1 7.52 49.14 -11.82
CA MET A 1 6.08 49.02 -11.50
C MET A 1 5.98 48.38 -10.11
N ARG A 2 5.50 49.10 -9.10
CA ARG A 2 5.38 48.59 -7.72
C ARG A 2 4.18 47.65 -7.67
N VAL A 3 4.42 46.34 -7.56
CA VAL A 3 3.39 45.33 -7.34
C VAL A 3 3.30 45.08 -5.83
N GLY A 4 2.16 45.44 -5.25
CA GLY A 4 1.85 45.21 -3.86
C GLY A 4 1.58 43.72 -3.61
N ILE A 5 2.32 43.14 -2.68
CA ILE A 5 2.07 41.82 -2.12
C ILE A 5 0.86 41.93 -1.18
N PRO A 6 -0.23 41.17 -1.37
CA PRO A 6 -1.33 41.20 -0.42
C PRO A 6 -0.90 40.53 0.89
N ARG A 7 -0.92 41.32 1.96
CA ARG A 7 -0.81 40.87 3.36
C ARG A 7 -2.09 40.09 3.72
N ALA A 8 -2.11 38.79 3.47
CA ALA A 8 -3.14 37.89 3.97
C ALA A 8 -2.65 36.43 4.01
N ALA A 9 -1.55 36.15 4.74
CA ALA A 9 -1.08 34.77 4.97
C ALA A 9 -0.18 34.62 6.22
N ALA A 10 -0.41 35.42 7.27
CA ALA A 10 0.50 35.45 8.45
C ALA A 10 -0.21 35.20 9.80
N SER A 11 -1.44 34.68 9.80
CA SER A 11 -2.20 34.44 11.04
C SER A 11 -2.82 33.06 11.04
N GLY A 12 -2.01 32.02 11.25
CA GLY A 12 -2.51 30.65 11.31
C GLY A 12 -1.50 29.56 11.62
N VAL A 13 -0.41 29.82 12.35
CA VAL A 13 0.56 28.77 12.76
C VAL A 13 1.07 28.93 14.21
N LEU A 14 0.60 29.91 14.99
CA LEU A 14 1.14 30.15 16.34
C LEU A 14 0.17 29.79 17.48
N VAL A 15 -0.17 28.50 17.65
CA VAL A 15 -0.78 27.97 18.90
C VAL A 15 -0.13 26.65 19.33
N LEU A 16 1.20 26.50 19.18
CA LEU A 16 1.92 25.32 19.69
C LEU A 16 2.90 25.61 20.84
N THR A 17 2.87 26.80 21.44
CA THR A 17 3.74 27.16 22.58
C THR A 17 3.01 27.46 23.88
N LEU A 18 1.73 27.09 23.99
CA LEU A 18 1.01 27.07 25.27
C LEU A 18 0.57 25.64 25.56
N ALA A 19 1.53 24.79 25.94
CA ALA A 19 1.23 23.64 26.80
C ALA A 19 0.89 24.16 28.20
N SER A 20 -0.21 24.92 28.31
CA SER A 20 -0.95 25.02 29.56
C SER A 20 -1.41 23.61 29.86
N SER A 21 -1.06 23.14 31.07
CA SER A 21 -1.49 21.91 31.73
C SER A 21 -2.43 21.05 30.89
N ALA A 22 -2.00 19.85 30.48
CA ALA A 22 -2.94 18.84 30.04
C ALA A 22 -3.96 18.68 31.18
N LEU A 23 -5.12 19.32 31.03
CA LEU A 23 -6.29 19.06 31.84
C LEU A 23 -6.64 17.63 31.45
N ALA A 24 -6.18 16.67 32.25
CA ALA A 24 -6.74 15.35 32.22
C ALA A 24 -8.24 15.56 32.40
N ILE A 25 -9.00 15.39 31.32
CA ILE A 25 -10.45 15.36 31.42
C ILE A 25 -10.68 14.14 32.32
N GLU A 26 -11.09 14.39 33.56
CA GLU A 26 -11.55 13.32 34.44
C GLU A 26 -12.76 12.69 33.76
N THR A 27 -12.50 11.62 33.03
CA THR A 27 -13.54 10.83 32.39
C THR A 27 -14.30 10.15 33.51
N GLY A 28 -15.55 10.58 33.70
CA GLY A 28 -16.39 10.10 34.80
C GLY A 28 -16.62 8.58 34.74
N LYS A 29 -17.36 8.06 35.71
CA LYS A 29 -17.74 6.65 35.74
C LYS A 29 -19.04 6.42 34.99
N LEU A 30 -19.15 5.27 34.32
CA LEU A 30 -20.42 4.76 33.80
C LEU A 30 -20.82 3.52 34.60
N GLY A 31 -21.61 3.72 35.65
CA GLY A 31 -21.82 2.70 36.68
C GLY A 31 -20.58 2.58 37.57
N ASP A 32 -20.07 1.35 37.71
CA ASP A 32 -18.86 1.07 38.51
C ASP A 32 -17.57 1.17 37.69
N ASP A 33 -17.67 1.14 36.36
CA ASP A 33 -16.53 1.15 35.45
C ASP A 33 -16.05 2.58 35.16
N GLU A 34 -14.72 2.74 35.19
CA GLU A 34 -14.06 3.98 34.75
C GLU A 34 -14.08 4.06 33.23
N VAL A 35 -14.43 5.22 32.69
CA VAL A 35 -14.34 5.48 31.26
C VAL A 35 -12.93 5.96 30.98
N HIS A 36 -12.25 5.41 29.96
CA HIS A 36 -11.02 5.99 29.43
C HIS A 36 -11.29 6.55 28.05
N LEU A 37 -10.82 7.78 27.79
CA LEU A 37 -10.93 8.44 26.50
C LEU A 37 -9.52 8.71 25.96
N ASP A 38 -9.19 8.07 24.85
CA ASP A 38 -7.99 8.36 24.06
C ASP A 38 -8.37 9.31 22.91
N VAL A 39 -7.66 10.43 22.80
CA VAL A 39 -7.80 11.37 21.67
C VAL A 39 -6.48 11.45 20.93
N THR A 40 -6.46 11.06 19.66
CA THR A 40 -5.27 11.19 18.81
C THR A 40 -5.59 12.01 17.58
N ASN A 41 -4.85 13.09 17.38
CA ASN A 41 -4.94 13.92 16.19
C ASN A 41 -3.63 13.82 15.40
N ALA A 42 -3.71 13.42 14.13
CA ALA A 42 -2.61 13.49 13.18
C ALA A 42 -2.98 14.49 12.09
N THR A 43 -2.10 15.46 11.83
CA THR A 43 -2.35 16.51 10.85
C THR A 43 -1.14 16.75 9.98
N SER A 44 -1.39 16.97 8.69
CA SER A 44 -0.37 17.24 7.68
C SER A 44 -0.75 18.52 6.94
N VAL A 45 0.14 19.48 6.86
CA VAL A 45 0.01 20.64 5.96
C VAL A 45 1.11 20.51 4.93
N LEU A 46 0.75 20.43 3.65
CA LEU A 46 1.73 20.28 2.59
C LEU A 46 1.43 21.19 1.41
N TYR A 47 2.49 21.58 0.73
CA TYR A 47 2.46 22.27 -0.55
C TYR A 47 3.34 21.51 -1.53
N ASN A 48 2.76 21.08 -2.65
CA ASN A 48 3.48 20.50 -3.78
C ASN A 48 3.79 21.61 -4.79
N PHE A 49 5.07 21.76 -5.13
CA PHE A 49 5.57 22.66 -6.17
C PHE A 49 5.43 21.95 -7.55
N ASP A 50 6.31 22.31 -8.48
CA ASP A 50 6.58 21.56 -9.72
C ASP A 50 7.47 20.36 -9.38
N ASN A 51 6.95 19.15 -9.54
CA ASN A 51 7.67 17.92 -9.20
C ASN A 51 8.65 17.44 -10.30
N ARG A 52 8.80 18.24 -11.37
CA ARG A 52 9.71 18.04 -12.50
C ARG A 52 9.46 16.72 -13.25
N ASP A 53 8.21 16.26 -13.27
CA ASP A 53 7.77 15.07 -14.03
C ASP A 53 6.97 15.39 -15.29
N SER A 54 6.86 16.68 -15.60
CA SER A 54 6.11 17.22 -16.72
C SER A 54 6.49 16.60 -18.05
N ARG A 55 5.50 16.04 -18.75
CA ARG A 55 5.66 15.48 -20.10
C ARG A 55 4.92 16.32 -21.14
N PRO A 56 5.47 16.49 -22.36
CA PRO A 56 4.80 17.23 -23.42
C PRO A 56 3.38 16.71 -23.68
N LEU A 57 2.41 17.63 -23.71
CA LEU A 57 1.01 17.34 -23.98
C LEU A 57 0.30 16.44 -22.94
N ASP A 58 0.93 16.12 -21.81
CA ASP A 58 0.40 15.21 -20.79
C ASP A 58 -0.19 15.97 -19.60
N VAL A 59 -1.51 16.14 -19.61
CA VAL A 59 -2.27 16.88 -18.60
C VAL A 59 -2.05 16.35 -17.17
N PRO A 60 -2.15 15.03 -16.88
CA PRO A 60 -1.89 14.48 -15.56
C PRO A 60 -0.58 14.91 -14.89
N THR A 61 0.50 15.11 -15.67
CA THR A 61 1.83 15.54 -15.17
C THR A 61 1.96 17.05 -14.94
N ARG A 62 0.90 17.81 -15.22
CA ARG A 62 0.76 19.23 -14.85
C ARG A 62 -0.31 19.42 -13.79
N ALA A 63 -1.32 18.54 -13.79
CA ALA A 63 -2.41 18.54 -12.84
C ALA A 63 -2.00 18.09 -11.43
N ASN A 64 -0.79 17.57 -11.25
CA ASN A 64 -0.19 17.17 -9.97
C ASN A 64 0.74 18.25 -9.38
N ASP A 65 0.89 19.40 -10.03
CA ASP A 65 1.75 20.49 -9.56
C ASP A 65 0.96 21.60 -8.86
N ASP A 66 1.67 22.44 -8.10
CA ASP A 66 1.19 23.72 -7.59
C ASP A 66 -0.11 23.68 -6.76
N TRP A 67 -0.22 22.67 -5.89
CA TRP A 67 -1.36 22.49 -5.00
C TRP A 67 -0.94 22.41 -3.53
N GLY A 68 -1.87 22.73 -2.64
CA GLY A 68 -1.64 22.71 -1.20
C GLY A 68 -2.82 22.13 -0.45
N MET A 69 -2.53 21.33 0.56
CA MET A 69 -3.52 20.60 1.35
C MET A 69 -3.24 20.68 2.84
N TRP A 70 -4.29 20.88 3.62
CA TRP A 70 -4.37 20.53 5.02
C TRP A 70 -5.15 19.22 5.15
N TYR A 71 -4.48 18.17 5.60
CA TYR A 71 -5.07 16.88 5.92
C TYR A 71 -5.11 16.69 7.43
N ASN A 72 -6.23 16.22 7.96
CA ASN A 72 -6.42 16.00 9.38
C ASN A 72 -7.11 14.65 9.62
N ARG A 73 -6.62 13.90 10.60
CA ARG A 73 -7.19 12.63 11.06
C ARG A 73 -7.34 12.68 12.58
N LEU A 74 -8.58 12.86 13.01
CA LEU A 74 -8.97 12.83 14.42
C LEU A 74 -9.50 11.44 14.76
N ASN A 75 -8.88 10.77 15.73
CA ASN A 75 -9.34 9.51 16.31
C ASN A 75 -9.77 9.76 17.74
N LEU A 76 -10.98 9.30 18.06
CA LEU A 76 -11.56 9.28 19.40
C LEU A 76 -11.83 7.83 19.75
N GLN A 77 -11.33 7.35 20.88
CA GLN A 77 -11.64 6.02 21.39
C GLN A 77 -12.03 6.11 22.85
N ALA A 78 -13.23 5.62 23.18
CA ALA A 78 -13.68 5.45 24.54
C ALA A 78 -13.69 3.97 24.90
N SER A 79 -13.25 3.62 26.11
CA SER A 79 -13.35 2.27 26.65
C SER A 79 -13.94 2.29 28.05
N TRP A 80 -14.88 1.40 28.34
CA TRP A 80 -15.50 1.25 29.65
C TRP A 80 -15.85 -0.22 29.90
N GLY A 81 -15.28 -0.78 30.96
CA GLY A 81 -15.40 -2.21 31.27
C GLY A 81 -14.96 -3.10 30.11
N LYS A 82 -15.91 -3.80 29.50
CA LYS A 82 -15.70 -4.73 28.36
C LYS A 82 -16.01 -4.11 27.00
N VAL A 83 -16.48 -2.86 26.98
CA VAL A 83 -16.95 -2.18 25.78
C VAL A 83 -15.93 -1.15 25.34
N THR A 84 -15.73 -1.06 24.04
CA THR A 84 -14.94 -0.02 23.38
C THR A 84 -15.77 0.63 22.29
N ALA A 85 -15.65 1.93 22.08
CA ALA A 85 -16.23 2.63 20.96
C ALA A 85 -15.19 3.54 20.34
N GLY A 86 -15.13 3.58 19.01
CA GLY A 86 -14.18 4.39 18.26
C GLY A 86 -14.89 5.21 17.19
N LEU A 87 -14.38 6.41 16.94
CA LEU A 87 -14.75 7.28 15.83
C LEU A 87 -13.49 7.90 15.23
N ARG A 88 -13.37 7.86 13.91
CA ARG A 88 -12.35 8.56 13.15
C ARG A 88 -12.98 9.51 12.15
N ILE A 89 -12.60 10.77 12.23
CA ILE A 89 -12.98 11.81 11.28
C ILE A 89 -11.75 12.16 10.46
N ASP A 90 -11.88 12.08 9.15
CA ASP A 90 -10.85 12.55 8.22
C ASP A 90 -11.33 13.87 7.59
N ASN A 91 -10.40 14.78 7.41
CA ASN A 91 -10.58 16.02 6.67
C ASN A 91 -9.46 16.18 5.65
N ALA A 92 -9.83 16.60 4.44
CA ALA A 92 -8.91 17.15 3.46
C ALA A 92 -9.43 18.52 3.04
N TRP A 93 -8.60 19.56 3.22
CA TRP A 93 -8.87 20.91 2.77
C TRP A 93 -7.76 21.37 1.85
N PHE A 94 -8.09 21.60 0.58
CA PHE A 94 -7.18 22.12 -0.42
C PHE A 94 -7.25 23.65 -0.43
N TYR A 95 -6.21 24.28 0.12
CA TYR A 95 -6.11 25.74 0.17
C TYR A 95 -5.53 26.33 -1.12
N ARG A 96 -4.98 25.48 -1.99
CA ARG A 96 -4.57 25.81 -3.36
C ARG A 96 -4.72 24.56 -4.23
N SER A 97 -5.24 24.74 -5.44
CA SER A 97 -5.37 23.69 -6.45
C SER A 97 -5.07 24.29 -7.84
N PRO A 98 -4.55 23.49 -8.78
CA PRO A 98 -4.51 23.89 -10.17
C PRO A 98 -5.93 24.07 -10.72
N TYR A 99 -6.04 24.76 -11.85
CA TYR A 99 -7.28 24.96 -12.58
C TYR A 99 -7.09 24.68 -14.07
N PRO A 100 -8.14 24.22 -14.79
CA PRO A 100 -7.99 23.70 -16.15
C PRO A 100 -7.38 24.67 -17.15
N GLU A 101 -7.69 25.97 -17.03
CA GLU A 101 -7.16 27.01 -17.91
C GLU A 101 -5.64 27.16 -17.79
N ALA A 102 -5.09 27.14 -16.57
CA ALA A 102 -3.64 27.26 -16.36
C ALA A 102 -2.90 26.06 -16.95
N ILE A 103 -3.41 24.85 -16.71
CA ILE A 103 -2.81 23.63 -17.26
C ILE A 103 -2.84 23.66 -18.80
N ALA A 104 -3.98 24.03 -19.39
CA ALA A 104 -4.12 24.08 -20.83
C ALA A 104 -3.21 25.14 -21.48
N LEU A 105 -3.06 26.31 -20.85
CA LEU A 105 -2.12 27.34 -21.30
C LEU A 105 -0.67 26.84 -21.23
N ASP A 106 -0.24 26.28 -20.10
CA ASP A 106 1.11 25.76 -19.92
C ASP A 106 1.43 24.67 -20.97
N VAL A 107 0.50 23.76 -21.23
CA VAL A 107 0.69 22.73 -22.27
C VAL A 107 0.84 23.35 -23.67
N VAL A 108 0.09 24.38 -24.00
CA VAL A 108 0.20 25.07 -25.31
C VAL A 108 1.53 25.81 -25.42
N GLU A 109 1.98 26.47 -24.35
CA GLU A 109 3.22 27.25 -24.32
C GLU A 109 4.48 26.37 -24.34
N THR A 110 4.43 25.21 -23.69
CA THR A 110 5.58 24.31 -23.53
C THR A 110 5.65 23.21 -24.59
N ARG A 111 4.69 23.14 -25.52
CA ARG A 111 4.67 22.08 -26.54
C ARG A 111 5.90 22.17 -27.48
N PRO A 112 6.42 21.03 -27.96
CA PRO A 112 7.40 21.02 -29.03
C PRO A 112 6.85 21.71 -30.30
N ALA A 113 7.69 22.46 -30.99
CA ALA A 113 7.33 23.02 -32.29
C ALA A 113 7.06 21.90 -33.31
N GLY A 114 5.97 22.01 -34.08
CA GLY A 114 5.70 21.09 -35.20
C GLY A 114 4.40 20.27 -35.18
N GLY A 115 3.37 20.66 -34.42
CA GLY A 115 2.05 20.02 -34.48
C GLY A 115 1.10 20.74 -35.45
N GLY A 116 0.42 20.01 -36.35
CA GLY A 116 -0.56 20.56 -37.30
C GLY A 116 -1.86 21.10 -36.68
N ILE A 117 -1.94 21.18 -35.34
CA ILE A 117 -3.09 21.67 -34.57
C ILE A 117 -2.84 23.13 -34.14
N SER A 118 -3.83 24.00 -34.38
CA SER A 118 -3.75 25.39 -33.92
C SER A 118 -3.78 25.49 -32.39
N ASP A 119 -3.17 26.53 -31.84
CA ASP A 119 -3.09 26.79 -30.40
C ASP A 119 -4.48 26.82 -29.75
N ALA A 120 -5.45 27.44 -30.42
CA ALA A 120 -6.82 27.52 -29.94
C ALA A 120 -7.51 26.14 -29.90
N GLN A 121 -7.25 25.27 -30.88
CA GLN A 121 -7.78 23.90 -30.88
C GLN A 121 -7.12 23.06 -29.80
N LEU A 122 -5.79 23.14 -29.67
CA LEU A 122 -5.05 22.42 -28.64
C LEU A 122 -5.44 22.88 -27.24
N PHE A 123 -5.59 24.19 -27.02
CA PHE A 123 -6.05 24.76 -25.76
C PHE A 123 -7.41 24.19 -25.37
N ARG A 124 -8.40 24.21 -26.27
CA ARG A 124 -9.75 23.68 -25.98
C ARG A 124 -9.71 22.19 -25.65
N GLN A 125 -8.91 21.42 -26.38
CA GLN A 125 -8.73 20.00 -26.10
C GLN A 125 -8.15 19.80 -24.69
N LYS A 126 -7.03 20.46 -24.38
CA LYS A 126 -6.31 20.29 -23.11
C LYS A 126 -7.07 20.89 -21.92
N PHE A 127 -7.87 21.91 -22.14
CA PHE A 127 -8.80 22.47 -21.16
C PHE A 127 -9.84 21.43 -20.73
N ASN A 128 -10.46 20.73 -21.68
CA ASN A 128 -11.42 19.67 -21.38
C ASN A 128 -10.75 18.46 -20.70
N GLU A 129 -9.57 18.06 -21.17
CA GLU A 129 -8.78 16.99 -20.53
C GLU A 129 -8.39 17.36 -19.09
N ALA A 130 -7.95 18.60 -18.84
CA ALA A 130 -7.61 19.08 -17.50
C ALA A 130 -8.83 19.18 -16.59
N GLY A 131 -9.97 19.66 -17.10
CA GLY A 131 -11.21 19.67 -16.35
C GLY A 131 -11.70 18.27 -15.96
N ALA A 132 -11.56 17.30 -16.88
CA ALA A 132 -11.86 15.90 -16.58
C ALA A 132 -10.91 15.33 -15.51
N GLU A 133 -9.60 15.58 -15.61
CA GLU A 133 -8.59 15.11 -14.65
C GLU A 133 -8.77 15.73 -13.25
N LEU A 134 -9.15 17.01 -13.17
CA LEU A 134 -9.40 17.71 -11.91
C LEU A 134 -10.76 17.38 -11.31
N SER A 135 -11.68 16.75 -12.05
CA SER A 135 -13.06 16.48 -11.60
C SER A 135 -13.15 15.59 -10.35
N ASN A 136 -12.11 14.80 -10.05
CA ASN A 136 -12.04 13.97 -8.85
C ASN A 136 -10.78 14.22 -8.01
N ARG A 137 -10.16 15.40 -8.15
CA ARG A 137 -9.02 15.84 -7.35
C ARG A 137 -9.33 17.14 -6.61
N TYR A 138 -8.60 17.37 -5.53
CA TYR A 138 -8.58 18.64 -4.80
C TYR A 138 -9.95 19.11 -4.27
N ILE A 139 -10.84 18.16 -3.97
CA ILE A 139 -12.15 18.45 -3.39
C ILE A 139 -12.09 18.42 -1.87
N ASN A 140 -12.65 19.45 -1.24
CA ASN A 140 -12.69 19.56 0.21
C ASN A 140 -13.68 18.56 0.80
N TRP A 141 -13.22 17.78 1.78
CA TRP A 141 -14.05 16.81 2.49
C TRP A 141 -13.82 16.86 3.99
N VAL A 142 -14.89 16.62 4.75
CA VAL A 142 -14.86 16.23 6.16
C VAL A 142 -15.85 15.09 6.30
N TYR A 143 -15.40 13.92 6.72
CA TYR A 143 -16.28 12.75 6.79
C TYR A 143 -15.91 11.78 7.92
N PRO A 144 -16.88 11.06 8.48
CA PRO A 144 -16.64 9.99 9.45
C PRO A 144 -16.07 8.77 8.73
N SER A 145 -14.75 8.74 8.57
CA SER A 145 -14.04 7.67 7.86
C SER A 145 -14.24 6.29 8.48
N LYS A 146 -14.29 6.20 9.81
CA LYS A 146 -14.42 4.94 10.56
C LYS A 146 -15.19 5.12 11.84
N TYR A 147 -15.99 4.14 12.22
CA TYR A 147 -16.63 4.09 13.52
C TYR A 147 -16.90 2.66 13.92
N TYR A 148 -16.80 2.35 15.22
CA TYR A 148 -17.11 1.00 15.70
C TYR A 148 -17.52 0.99 17.17
N VAL A 149 -18.17 -0.11 17.56
CA VAL A 149 -18.39 -0.52 18.93
C VAL A 149 -17.92 -1.97 19.06
N GLY A 150 -17.05 -2.23 20.03
CA GLY A 150 -16.52 -3.54 20.35
C GLY A 150 -16.94 -4.00 21.74
N TYR A 151 -17.18 -5.30 21.89
CA TYR A 151 -17.33 -5.97 23.18
C TYR A 151 -16.36 -7.13 23.26
N THR A 152 -15.48 -7.12 24.27
CA THR A 152 -14.40 -8.11 24.38
C THR A 152 -14.40 -8.77 25.74
N THR A 153 -14.38 -10.09 25.73
CA THR A 153 -14.20 -10.96 26.90
C THR A 153 -13.16 -12.02 26.60
N ARG A 154 -12.89 -12.90 27.57
CA ARG A 154 -12.00 -14.04 27.37
C ARG A 154 -12.48 -14.99 26.27
N ASP A 155 -13.79 -15.22 26.20
CA ASP A 155 -14.38 -16.28 25.36
C ASP A 155 -15.04 -15.74 24.10
N VAL A 156 -15.47 -14.48 24.10
CA VAL A 156 -16.20 -13.86 22.98
C VAL A 156 -15.68 -12.45 22.72
N GLU A 157 -15.51 -12.14 21.43
CA GLU A 157 -15.22 -10.81 20.90
C GLU A 157 -16.25 -10.48 19.82
N VAL A 158 -16.91 -9.34 19.94
CA VAL A 158 -17.88 -8.83 18.96
C VAL A 158 -17.47 -7.42 18.56
N THR A 159 -17.55 -7.10 17.28
CA THR A 159 -17.35 -5.75 16.76
C THR A 159 -18.47 -5.40 15.78
N LEU A 160 -19.08 -4.23 15.95
CA LEU A 160 -20.05 -3.63 15.03
C LEU A 160 -19.47 -2.32 14.50
N GLY A 161 -19.51 -2.10 13.19
CA GLY A 161 -18.87 -0.97 12.51
C GLY A 161 -17.63 -1.37 11.73
N ASP A 162 -16.64 -0.49 11.65
CA ASP A 162 -15.38 -0.68 10.92
C ASP A 162 -14.38 -1.55 11.71
N PHE A 163 -13.91 -2.63 11.09
CA PHE A 163 -12.86 -3.48 11.65
C PHE A 163 -11.90 -4.01 10.58
N TYR A 164 -10.71 -4.39 11.03
CA TYR A 164 -9.73 -5.12 10.22
C TYR A 164 -9.89 -6.63 10.41
N ALA A 165 -9.55 -7.39 9.38
CA ALA A 165 -9.64 -8.85 9.40
C ALA A 165 -8.64 -9.47 8.41
N ALA A 166 -8.02 -10.57 8.84
CA ALA A 166 -7.16 -11.37 7.99
C ALA A 166 -7.46 -12.86 8.22
N LEU A 167 -7.68 -13.61 7.15
CA LEU A 167 -8.01 -15.03 7.14
C LEU A 167 -7.09 -15.77 6.14
N GLY A 168 -6.59 -16.95 6.54
CA GLY A 168 -5.80 -17.83 5.66
C GLY A 168 -4.50 -17.19 5.13
N ARG A 169 -3.70 -16.59 6.03
CA ARG A 169 -2.48 -15.79 5.71
C ARG A 169 -2.63 -14.77 4.57
N GLY A 170 -3.86 -14.34 4.28
CA GLY A 170 -4.17 -13.37 3.23
C GLY A 170 -4.65 -13.97 1.91
N PHE A 171 -4.74 -15.30 1.76
CA PHE A 171 -5.40 -15.93 0.60
C PHE A 171 -6.89 -15.61 0.56
N VAL A 172 -7.58 -15.78 1.69
CA VAL A 172 -9.04 -15.63 1.78
C VAL A 172 -9.41 -14.16 2.02
N LEU A 173 -8.75 -13.52 2.98
CA LEU A 173 -9.01 -12.11 3.31
C LEU A 173 -7.78 -11.49 3.97
N SER A 174 -7.48 -10.23 3.64
CA SER A 174 -6.43 -9.41 4.24
C SER A 174 -6.80 -7.93 4.11
N VAL A 175 -7.72 -7.47 4.96
CA VAL A 175 -8.03 -6.04 5.08
C VAL A 175 -7.30 -5.49 6.30
N ARG A 176 -6.31 -4.63 6.02
CA ARG A 176 -5.39 -4.06 7.00
C ARG A 176 -4.98 -2.65 6.60
N LYS A 177 -4.41 -1.94 7.56
CA LYS A 177 -3.70 -0.68 7.33
C LYS A 177 -2.29 -0.96 6.84
N MET A 178 -1.88 -0.29 5.77
CA MET A 178 -0.53 -0.27 5.22
C MET A 178 -0.10 1.19 5.06
N ASP A 179 0.49 1.73 6.12
CA ASP A 179 0.83 3.15 6.21
C ASP A 179 1.82 3.58 5.13
N GLU A 180 2.77 2.71 4.78
CA GLU A 180 3.78 2.95 3.75
C GLU A 180 3.19 3.09 2.34
N LEU A 181 2.00 2.52 2.11
CA LEU A 181 1.25 2.56 0.85
C LEU A 181 0.05 3.51 0.89
N ALA A 182 -0.12 4.25 2.01
CA ALA A 182 -1.29 5.08 2.29
C ALA A 182 -2.62 4.33 2.03
N SER A 183 -2.61 3.02 2.26
CA SER A 183 -3.74 2.13 2.03
C SER A 183 -4.35 1.73 3.36
N ASP A 184 -5.63 1.96 3.52
CA ASP A 184 -6.32 1.69 4.77
C ASP A 184 -7.76 1.25 4.52
N THR A 185 -7.96 -0.07 4.52
CA THR A 185 -9.25 -0.69 4.19
C THR A 185 -9.81 -1.46 5.37
N THR A 186 -11.09 -1.25 5.66
CA THR A 186 -11.85 -1.97 6.69
C THR A 186 -13.06 -2.69 6.09
N VAL A 187 -13.61 -3.64 6.85
CA VAL A 187 -14.99 -4.08 6.66
C VAL A 187 -15.87 -3.26 7.60
N ARG A 188 -16.90 -2.61 7.06
CA ARG A 188 -17.97 -1.94 7.80
C ARG A 188 -19.14 -2.90 7.94
N GLY A 189 -19.32 -3.48 9.12
CA GLY A 189 -20.35 -4.49 9.36
C GLY A 189 -20.27 -5.11 10.75
N ALA A 190 -20.31 -6.44 10.82
CA ALA A 190 -20.20 -7.18 12.08
C ALA A 190 -19.10 -8.24 12.02
N ARG A 191 -18.41 -8.43 13.14
CA ARG A 191 -17.47 -9.53 13.37
C ARG A 191 -17.73 -10.17 14.72
N VAL A 192 -17.72 -11.49 14.77
CA VAL A 192 -17.84 -12.27 16.00
C VAL A 192 -16.75 -13.33 16.02
N THR A 193 -16.00 -13.39 17.11
CA THR A 193 -15.01 -14.44 17.37
C THR A 193 -15.29 -15.10 18.72
N GLY A 194 -15.52 -16.41 18.69
CA GLY A 194 -15.66 -17.26 19.86
C GLY A 194 -14.40 -18.11 20.09
N ARG A 195 -14.03 -18.30 21.35
CA ARG A 195 -12.90 -19.13 21.79
C ARG A 195 -13.40 -20.16 22.81
N ILE A 196 -13.21 -21.43 22.51
CA ILE A 196 -13.58 -22.54 23.39
C ILE A 196 -12.31 -23.28 23.79
N ASN A 197 -12.09 -23.38 25.11
CA ASN A 197 -10.96 -24.11 25.69
C ASN A 197 -11.49 -25.37 26.40
N ALA A 198 -11.23 -26.55 25.84
CA ALA A 198 -11.65 -27.84 26.39
C ALA A 198 -10.42 -28.74 26.61
N GLY A 199 -9.75 -28.57 27.75
CA GLY A 199 -8.52 -29.30 28.08
C GLY A 199 -7.40 -29.00 27.06
N PRO A 200 -6.81 -30.01 26.39
CA PRO A 200 -5.75 -29.80 25.40
C PRO A 200 -6.25 -29.28 24.05
N LEU A 201 -7.57 -29.26 23.83
CA LEU A 201 -8.19 -28.79 22.60
C LEU A 201 -8.58 -27.32 22.73
N LYS A 202 -8.07 -26.48 21.84
CA LYS A 202 -8.52 -25.09 21.68
C LYS A 202 -9.23 -24.95 20.33
N LEU A 203 -10.43 -24.38 20.34
CA LEU A 203 -11.22 -24.07 19.15
C LEU A 203 -11.42 -22.56 19.06
N ARG A 204 -11.14 -21.99 17.88
CA ARG A 204 -11.46 -20.61 17.55
C ARG A 204 -12.41 -20.58 16.36
N LEU A 205 -13.53 -19.89 16.52
CA LEU A 205 -14.54 -19.70 15.47
C LEU A 205 -14.65 -18.20 15.22
N SER A 206 -14.50 -17.77 13.97
CA SER A 206 -14.72 -16.38 13.57
C SER A 206 -15.71 -16.33 12.42
N ALA A 207 -16.64 -15.38 12.48
CA ALA A 207 -17.56 -15.05 11.39
C ALA A 207 -17.63 -13.53 11.26
N LEU A 208 -17.67 -13.04 10.04
CA LEU A 208 -17.77 -11.62 9.75
C LEU A 208 -18.56 -11.38 8.47
N GLY A 209 -19.16 -10.21 8.37
CA GLY A 209 -19.81 -9.77 7.14
C GLY A 209 -20.09 -8.28 7.17
N GLY A 210 -20.12 -7.67 5.98
CA GLY A 210 -20.28 -6.23 5.83
C GLY A 210 -19.86 -5.75 4.46
N GLU A 211 -19.59 -4.45 4.39
CA GLU A 211 -19.18 -3.76 3.17
C GLU A 211 -17.74 -3.29 3.26
N MET A 212 -17.06 -3.32 2.13
CA MET A 212 -15.69 -2.82 2.04
C MET A 212 -15.66 -1.31 2.14
N ASN A 213 -14.77 -0.81 2.99
CA ASN A 213 -14.61 0.61 3.24
C ASN A 213 -13.13 0.99 3.17
N PRO A 214 -12.59 1.28 1.97
CA PRO A 214 -11.26 1.83 1.81
C PRO A 214 -11.23 3.30 2.21
N LEU A 215 -10.04 3.79 2.54
CA LEU A 215 -9.76 5.21 2.62
C LEU A 215 -10.16 5.90 1.31
N ARG A 216 -10.87 7.03 1.41
CA ARG A 216 -11.45 7.71 0.25
C ARG A 216 -10.60 8.81 -0.32
N ILE A 217 -9.42 9.08 0.23
CA ILE A 217 -8.54 10.17 -0.20
C ILE A 217 -7.12 9.63 -0.31
N ASP A 218 -6.47 9.94 -1.42
CA ASP A 218 -5.05 9.70 -1.60
C ASP A 218 -4.27 11.00 -1.37
N GLU A 219 -3.53 11.06 -0.28
CA GLU A 219 -2.74 12.23 0.10
C GLU A 219 -1.67 12.59 -0.93
N SER A 220 -1.16 11.63 -1.72
CA SER A 220 -0.06 11.90 -2.66
C SER A 220 -0.50 12.54 -3.98
N SER A 221 -1.74 12.27 -4.42
CA SER A 221 -2.29 12.80 -5.67
C SER A 221 -3.39 13.83 -5.48
N GLY A 222 -3.92 13.96 -4.26
CA GLY A 222 -5.11 14.76 -3.97
C GLY A 222 -6.40 14.19 -4.56
N ARG A 223 -6.37 12.95 -5.08
CA ARG A 223 -7.53 12.28 -5.66
C ARG A 223 -8.41 11.65 -4.58
N TYR A 224 -9.70 11.58 -4.83
CA TYR A 224 -10.64 10.91 -3.92
C TYR A 224 -11.49 9.84 -4.62
N LEU A 225 -12.06 8.94 -3.83
CA LEU A 225 -13.02 7.92 -4.26
C LEU A 225 -14.46 8.38 -3.97
N GLY A 226 -15.19 8.73 -5.03
CA GLY A 226 -16.59 9.13 -4.97
C GLY A 226 -17.54 7.98 -5.26
N VAL A 227 -18.65 7.93 -4.52
CA VAL A 227 -19.79 7.04 -4.79
C VAL A 227 -21.00 7.85 -5.24
N THR A 228 -21.89 7.23 -6.02
CA THR A 228 -23.20 7.76 -6.42
C THR A 228 -24.33 6.97 -5.77
N SER A 229 -25.58 7.42 -5.90
CA SER A 229 -26.73 6.76 -5.26
C SER A 229 -27.08 5.40 -5.88
N ASP A 230 -26.78 5.19 -7.16
CA ASP A 230 -26.94 3.92 -7.88
C ASP A 230 -26.07 2.81 -7.29
N VAL A 231 -24.87 3.14 -6.81
CA VAL A 231 -23.96 2.18 -6.16
C VAL A 231 -24.05 2.14 -4.63
N THR A 232 -24.95 2.94 -4.03
CA THR A 232 -25.23 2.88 -2.58
C THR A 232 -26.73 2.79 -2.28
N PRO A 233 -27.45 1.79 -2.82
CA PRO A 233 -28.89 1.70 -2.59
C PRO A 233 -29.23 1.26 -1.16
N SER A 234 -30.41 1.67 -0.68
CA SER A 234 -31.02 1.15 0.55
C SER A 234 -30.16 1.34 1.81
N TRP A 235 -29.90 0.27 2.57
CA TRP A 235 -29.17 0.34 3.85
C TRP A 235 -27.70 0.75 3.67
N VAL A 236 -27.12 0.57 2.48
CA VAL A 236 -25.77 1.05 2.13
C VAL A 236 -25.69 2.57 2.18
N ALA A 237 -26.79 3.27 1.84
CA ALA A 237 -26.83 4.72 1.93
C ALA A 237 -26.65 5.21 3.38
N ALA A 238 -27.13 4.44 4.35
CA ALA A 238 -26.98 4.76 5.77
C ALA A 238 -25.55 4.51 6.26
N THR A 239 -24.90 3.44 5.80
CA THR A 239 -23.49 3.17 6.13
C THR A 239 -22.53 4.10 5.40
N GLU A 240 -22.89 4.63 4.23
CA GLU A 240 -22.12 5.62 3.45
C GLU A 240 -22.56 7.07 3.72
N ALA A 241 -23.35 7.32 4.77
CA ALA A 241 -23.80 8.66 5.11
C ALA A 241 -22.62 9.56 5.48
N GLY A 242 -22.52 10.72 4.82
CA GLY A 242 -21.42 11.68 5.00
C GLY A 242 -20.10 11.30 4.31
N MET A 243 -20.02 10.14 3.64
CA MET A 243 -18.84 9.76 2.84
C MET A 243 -18.73 10.59 1.55
N PRO A 244 -17.52 10.77 0.98
CA PRO A 244 -17.32 11.49 -0.27
C PRO A 244 -18.20 10.99 -1.41
N ARG A 245 -18.91 11.92 -2.07
CA ARG A 245 -19.79 11.63 -3.20
C ARG A 245 -19.13 12.04 -4.52
N ALA A 246 -19.48 11.35 -5.59
CA ALA A 246 -19.14 11.82 -6.92
C ALA A 246 -19.82 13.18 -7.16
N VAL A 247 -19.06 14.13 -7.68
CA VAL A 247 -19.52 15.51 -7.93
C VAL A 247 -19.70 15.69 -9.43
N GLU A 248 -20.80 16.33 -9.83
CA GLU A 248 -21.00 16.78 -11.20
C GLU A 248 -20.18 18.05 -11.44
N THR A 249 -19.53 18.12 -12.59
CA THR A 249 -18.68 19.25 -12.97
C THR A 249 -19.09 19.74 -14.36
N ASP A 250 -18.59 20.91 -14.76
CA ASP A 250 -18.80 21.45 -16.11
C ASP A 250 -18.19 20.56 -17.21
N PHE A 251 -17.34 19.60 -16.84
CA PHE A 251 -16.60 18.73 -17.77
C PHE A 251 -17.15 17.31 -17.82
N LEU A 252 -17.66 16.80 -16.69
CA LEU A 252 -18.10 15.41 -16.54
C LEU A 252 -19.33 15.32 -15.64
N PRO A 253 -20.30 14.46 -15.98
CA PRO A 253 -21.41 14.14 -15.08
C PRO A 253 -20.90 13.46 -13.81
N ALA A 254 -21.70 13.50 -12.74
CA ALA A 254 -21.41 12.71 -11.55
C ALA A 254 -21.42 11.21 -11.93
N SER A 255 -20.26 10.56 -11.78
CA SER A 255 -20.11 9.12 -12.01
C SER A 255 -19.29 8.52 -10.87
N PRO A 256 -19.62 7.30 -10.41
CA PRO A 256 -18.90 6.67 -9.31
C PRO A 256 -17.46 6.35 -9.74
N SER A 257 -16.50 6.56 -8.85
CA SER A 257 -15.13 6.06 -9.01
C SER A 257 -14.83 4.89 -8.07
N TYR A 258 -15.77 4.55 -7.20
CA TYR A 258 -15.76 3.40 -6.32
C TYR A 258 -17.18 2.86 -6.13
N ALA A 259 -17.31 1.55 -5.98
CA ALA A 259 -18.56 0.89 -5.60
C ALA A 259 -18.30 -0.10 -4.45
N PRO A 260 -19.00 0.00 -3.30
CA PRO A 260 -18.76 -0.90 -2.17
C PRO A 260 -19.06 -2.36 -2.48
N ASP A 261 -18.07 -3.23 -2.27
CA ASP A 261 -18.20 -4.68 -2.35
C ASP A 261 -18.76 -5.25 -1.02
N ARG A 262 -19.61 -6.28 -1.10
CA ARG A 262 -20.16 -6.96 0.07
C ARG A 262 -19.45 -8.28 0.32
N LEU A 263 -19.17 -8.57 1.58
CA LEU A 263 -18.42 -9.75 1.99
C LEU A 263 -19.14 -10.48 3.11
N VAL A 264 -19.08 -11.81 3.09
CA VAL A 264 -19.21 -12.68 4.27
C VAL A 264 -18.01 -13.61 4.34
N ALA A 265 -17.40 -13.77 5.51
CA ALA A 265 -16.29 -14.69 5.68
C ALA A 265 -16.32 -15.41 7.03
N THR A 266 -15.75 -16.62 7.05
CA THR A 266 -15.68 -17.46 8.24
C THR A 266 -14.31 -18.13 8.36
N GLN A 267 -13.95 -18.45 9.60
CA GLN A 267 -12.76 -19.23 9.92
C GLN A 267 -13.03 -20.14 11.12
N ILE A 268 -12.56 -21.37 10.99
CA ILE A 268 -12.52 -22.38 12.06
C ILE A 268 -11.05 -22.76 12.25
N GLU A 269 -10.56 -22.68 13.48
CA GLU A 269 -9.22 -23.16 13.83
C GLU A 269 -9.28 -24.15 15.00
N ILE A 270 -8.67 -25.30 14.80
CA ILE A 270 -8.58 -26.38 15.77
C ILE A 270 -7.11 -26.55 16.13
N MET A 271 -6.77 -26.41 17.41
CA MET A 271 -5.38 -26.43 17.88
C MET A 271 -5.15 -27.54 18.91
N PRO A 272 -4.92 -28.80 18.48
CA PRO A 272 -4.50 -29.87 19.38
C PRO A 272 -2.96 -29.88 19.51
N LYS A 273 -2.43 -29.66 20.73
CA LYS A 273 -1.00 -29.83 21.12
C LYS A 273 0.03 -29.70 19.99
N GLY A 274 0.48 -28.47 19.70
CA GLY A 274 1.52 -28.20 18.70
C GLY A 274 1.03 -28.24 17.24
N LEU A 275 -0.14 -28.79 16.97
CA LEU A 275 -0.79 -28.72 15.66
C LEU A 275 -1.82 -27.58 15.65
N LYS A 276 -1.99 -26.95 14.50
CA LYS A 276 -3.11 -26.07 14.21
C LYS A 276 -3.65 -26.35 12.81
N LEU A 277 -4.93 -26.70 12.74
CA LEU A 277 -5.68 -26.88 11.51
C LEU A 277 -6.63 -25.71 11.34
N GLY A 278 -6.64 -25.10 10.16
CA GLY A 278 -7.51 -23.99 9.81
C GLY A 278 -8.35 -24.31 8.58
N THR A 279 -9.63 -23.95 8.62
CA THR A 279 -10.51 -23.89 7.44
C THR A 279 -11.08 -22.48 7.36
N GLN A 280 -10.94 -21.85 6.21
CA GLN A 280 -11.33 -20.46 5.99
C GLN A 280 -12.13 -20.35 4.69
N ALA A 281 -13.11 -19.45 4.65
CA ALA A 281 -13.85 -19.16 3.43
C ALA A 281 -14.36 -17.72 3.42
N SER A 282 -14.47 -17.15 2.21
CA SER A 282 -15.09 -15.86 1.96
C SER A 282 -15.94 -15.90 0.70
N PHE A 283 -17.09 -15.26 0.77
CA PHE A 283 -17.95 -14.96 -0.37
C PHE A 283 -18.05 -13.45 -0.52
N LEU A 284 -17.61 -12.94 -1.66
CA LEU A 284 -17.70 -11.54 -2.04
C LEU A 284 -18.73 -11.40 -3.15
N ARG A 285 -19.63 -10.42 -3.00
CA ARG A 285 -20.60 -10.02 -4.02
C ARG A 285 -20.36 -8.56 -4.39
N ARG A 286 -20.10 -8.34 -5.67
CA ARG A 286 -19.84 -7.04 -6.26
C ARG A 286 -21.12 -6.44 -6.84
N GLN A 287 -21.08 -5.13 -7.00
CA GLN A 287 -22.06 -4.37 -7.79
C GLN A 287 -21.65 -4.37 -9.26
N ASP A 288 -22.12 -3.42 -10.07
CA ASP A 288 -21.65 -3.32 -11.44
C ASP A 288 -20.16 -2.95 -11.47
N PRO A 289 -19.34 -3.63 -12.31
CA PRO A 289 -17.91 -3.38 -12.38
C PRO A 289 -17.62 -2.02 -12.99
N LEU A 290 -16.79 -1.22 -12.32
CA LEU A 290 -16.37 0.09 -12.81
C LEU A 290 -15.17 0.02 -13.76
N THR A 291 -14.43 -1.09 -13.73
CA THR A 291 -13.25 -1.34 -14.55
C THR A 291 -13.33 -2.72 -15.18
N SER A 292 -12.86 -2.81 -16.42
CA SER A 292 -12.77 -4.06 -17.17
C SER A 292 -11.46 -4.81 -16.88
N ASP A 293 -11.44 -5.66 -15.85
CA ASP A 293 -10.41 -6.67 -15.62
C ASP A 293 -11.00 -7.95 -15.00
N VAL A 294 -10.29 -9.07 -15.07
CA VAL A 294 -10.82 -10.39 -14.63
C VAL A 294 -11.26 -10.41 -13.18
N VAL A 295 -10.58 -9.70 -12.27
CA VAL A 295 -11.01 -9.71 -10.87
C VAL A 295 -12.20 -8.80 -10.67
N ARG A 296 -12.16 -7.56 -11.17
CA ARG A 296 -13.19 -6.53 -10.97
C ARG A 296 -14.49 -6.82 -11.68
N GLN A 297 -14.46 -7.55 -12.80
CA GLN A 297 -15.65 -7.95 -13.55
C GLN A 297 -16.43 -9.09 -12.91
N ALA A 298 -15.82 -9.87 -12.02
CA ALA A 298 -16.54 -10.93 -11.34
C ALA A 298 -17.61 -10.35 -10.40
N ASP A 299 -18.87 -10.74 -10.62
CA ASP A 299 -20.02 -10.36 -9.78
C ASP A 299 -19.96 -11.09 -8.43
N THR A 300 -19.49 -12.33 -8.44
CA THR A 300 -19.29 -13.12 -7.23
C THR A 300 -17.93 -13.77 -7.21
N VAL A 301 -17.30 -13.72 -6.04
CA VAL A 301 -16.00 -14.34 -5.80
C VAL A 301 -16.08 -15.22 -4.56
N LEU A 302 -15.84 -16.51 -4.74
CA LEU A 302 -15.75 -17.48 -3.65
C LEU A 302 -14.30 -17.89 -3.48
N THR A 303 -13.75 -17.68 -2.28
CA THR A 303 -12.40 -18.15 -1.94
C THR A 303 -12.48 -19.03 -0.70
N GLY A 304 -11.79 -20.17 -0.72
CA GLY A 304 -11.71 -21.06 0.44
C GLY A 304 -10.32 -21.65 0.57
N SER A 305 -9.89 -21.89 1.82
CA SER A 305 -8.58 -22.49 2.08
C SER A 305 -8.59 -23.48 3.24
N GLN A 306 -7.59 -24.35 3.23
CA GLN A 306 -7.23 -25.21 4.34
C GLN A 306 -5.75 -25.07 4.67
N SER A 307 -5.46 -24.80 5.93
CA SER A 307 -4.11 -24.59 6.43
C SER A 307 -3.74 -25.62 7.51
N LEU A 308 -2.51 -26.10 7.47
CA LEU A 308 -1.88 -26.90 8.50
C LEU A 308 -0.63 -26.16 8.99
N GLU A 309 -0.55 -25.96 10.29
CA GLU A 309 0.61 -25.39 10.98
C GLU A 309 1.07 -26.39 12.05
N ILE A 310 2.35 -26.71 12.02
CA ILE A 310 3.03 -27.52 13.04
C ILE A 310 3.94 -26.55 13.78
N ALA A 311 3.50 -26.16 14.96
CA ALA A 311 4.29 -25.35 15.87
C ALA A 311 5.28 -26.27 16.60
N ASP A 312 6.55 -25.89 16.55
CA ASP A 312 7.62 -26.42 17.39
C ASP A 312 7.92 -27.92 17.20
N PHE A 313 8.84 -28.23 16.29
CA PHE A 313 9.42 -29.58 16.13
C PHE A 313 10.39 -29.90 17.29
N ASP A 314 9.89 -29.98 18.52
CA ASP A 314 10.68 -30.22 19.74
C ASP A 314 11.87 -29.24 19.89
N GLY A 315 11.65 -27.96 19.62
CA GLY A 315 12.65 -26.89 19.66
C GLY A 315 13.38 -26.64 18.33
N SER A 316 13.17 -27.49 17.32
CA SER A 316 13.97 -27.48 16.09
C SER A 316 13.38 -26.64 14.96
N GLY A 317 12.21 -26.00 15.16
CA GLY A 317 11.60 -25.10 14.17
C GLY A 317 10.09 -25.25 14.01
N ASP A 318 9.53 -24.75 12.90
CA ASP A 318 8.10 -24.73 12.62
C ASP A 318 7.79 -24.94 11.13
N GLY A 319 6.58 -25.43 10.83
CA GLY A 319 6.14 -25.69 9.47
C GLY A 319 4.72 -25.20 9.20
N TYR A 320 4.49 -24.71 7.99
CA TYR A 320 3.20 -24.21 7.52
C TYR A 320 2.93 -24.66 6.09
N VAL A 321 1.70 -25.11 5.81
CA VAL A 321 1.20 -25.31 4.45
C VAL A 321 -0.25 -24.85 4.35
N GLU A 322 -0.61 -24.21 3.25
CA GLU A 322 -1.98 -23.82 2.95
C GLU A 322 -2.30 -24.07 1.49
N VAL A 323 -3.49 -24.62 1.25
CA VAL A 323 -4.07 -24.81 -0.07
C VAL A 323 -5.34 -23.99 -0.16
N ALA A 324 -5.44 -23.14 -1.17
CA ALA A 324 -6.58 -22.28 -1.43
C ALA A 324 -7.16 -22.54 -2.82
N VAL A 325 -8.47 -22.33 -2.95
CA VAL A 325 -9.21 -22.39 -4.22
C VAL A 325 -10.04 -21.12 -4.37
N GLN A 326 -10.22 -20.65 -5.60
CA GLN A 326 -10.97 -19.45 -5.93
C GLN A 326 -11.88 -19.68 -7.14
N SER A 327 -13.12 -19.20 -7.06
CA SER A 327 -14.06 -19.12 -8.19
C SER A 327 -14.38 -17.65 -8.43
N LEU A 328 -14.38 -17.25 -9.69
CA LEU A 328 -14.77 -15.92 -10.16
C LEU A 328 -15.94 -16.14 -11.12
N ASP A 329 -17.15 -15.76 -10.72
CA ASP A 329 -18.34 -16.00 -11.53
C ASP A 329 -19.01 -14.65 -11.91
N ASP A 330 -19.41 -14.53 -13.18
CA ASP A 330 -20.20 -13.43 -13.74
C ASP A 330 -21.69 -13.84 -13.76
N ALA A 331 -22.55 -13.08 -13.06
CA ALA A 331 -23.96 -13.42 -12.92
C ALA A 331 -24.81 -12.84 -14.06
N ASP A 332 -24.33 -11.83 -14.79
CA ASP A 332 -25.06 -11.20 -15.89
C ASP A 332 -24.72 -11.84 -17.25
N ARG A 333 -25.44 -12.92 -17.57
CA ARG A 333 -25.29 -13.70 -18.79
C ARG A 333 -25.56 -12.93 -20.10
N ASP A 334 -26.06 -11.70 -20.04
CA ASP A 334 -26.34 -10.87 -21.22
C ASP A 334 -25.24 -9.82 -21.50
N ARG A 335 -24.22 -9.69 -20.63
CA ARG A 335 -23.05 -8.83 -20.91
C ARG A 335 -22.16 -9.46 -21.98
N THR A 336 -21.95 -8.73 -23.06
CA THR A 336 -21.10 -9.10 -24.22
C THR A 336 -19.60 -8.86 -23.96
N SER A 337 -19.13 -9.07 -22.73
CA SER A 337 -17.72 -8.82 -22.39
C SER A 337 -16.80 -9.86 -23.03
N SER A 338 -15.68 -9.42 -23.62
CA SER A 338 -14.62 -10.28 -24.16
C SER A 338 -14.02 -11.23 -23.11
N ASN A 339 -14.22 -10.92 -21.83
CA ASN A 339 -13.66 -11.65 -20.70
C ASN A 339 -14.61 -12.74 -20.16
N ARG A 340 -15.79 -12.92 -20.76
CA ARG A 340 -16.74 -13.98 -20.36
C ARG A 340 -16.11 -15.39 -20.40
N GLU A 341 -15.31 -15.68 -21.42
CA GLU A 341 -14.60 -16.98 -21.55
C GLU A 341 -13.49 -17.15 -20.49
N LEU A 342 -13.03 -16.03 -19.92
CA LEU A 342 -12.11 -16.02 -18.79
C LEU A 342 -12.83 -16.20 -17.46
N LEU A 343 -14.11 -15.86 -17.30
CA LEU A 343 -14.84 -15.97 -16.03
C LEU A 343 -15.64 -17.28 -15.89
N ASP A 344 -16.30 -17.76 -16.95
CA ASP A 344 -17.28 -18.86 -16.83
C ASP A 344 -16.64 -20.22 -16.44
N GLY A 345 -16.93 -20.68 -15.22
CA GLY A 345 -16.69 -22.05 -14.73
C GLY A 345 -15.24 -22.46 -14.43
N LYS A 346 -14.27 -21.56 -14.61
CA LYS A 346 -12.83 -21.88 -14.43
C LYS A 346 -12.35 -21.48 -13.03
N LYS A 347 -11.97 -22.49 -12.23
CA LYS A 347 -11.47 -22.32 -10.85
C LYS A 347 -9.96 -22.09 -10.80
N GLY A 348 -9.53 -21.19 -9.93
CA GLY A 348 -8.14 -20.97 -9.56
C GLY A 348 -7.75 -21.77 -8.31
N TYR A 349 -6.46 -22.01 -8.14
CA TYR A 349 -5.91 -22.61 -6.93
C TYR A 349 -4.52 -22.08 -6.59
N ALA A 350 -4.18 -22.14 -5.32
CA ALA A 350 -2.90 -21.71 -4.79
C ALA A 350 -2.41 -22.65 -3.69
N VAL A 351 -1.10 -22.90 -3.67
CA VAL A 351 -0.42 -23.62 -2.60
C VAL A 351 0.73 -22.77 -2.11
N TYR A 352 0.82 -22.60 -0.79
CA TYR A 352 1.96 -21.97 -0.13
C TYR A 352 2.49 -22.88 0.98
N ALA A 353 3.80 -22.98 1.09
CA ALA A 353 4.46 -23.70 2.18
C ALA A 353 5.64 -22.90 2.72
N ALA A 354 5.85 -22.98 4.03
CA ALA A 354 7.01 -22.44 4.71
C ALA A 354 7.52 -23.45 5.74
N LEU A 355 8.83 -23.60 5.85
CA LEU A 355 9.49 -24.45 6.85
C LEU A 355 10.69 -23.69 7.41
N THR A 356 10.70 -23.48 8.72
CA THR A 356 11.83 -22.94 9.46
C THR A 356 12.49 -24.08 10.23
N LEU A 357 13.81 -24.22 10.09
CA LEU A 357 14.63 -25.14 10.87
C LEU A 357 15.65 -24.32 11.65
N ILE A 358 15.72 -24.53 12.96
CA ILE A 358 16.57 -23.79 13.88
C ILE A 358 17.52 -24.79 14.54
N GLU A 359 18.82 -24.65 14.28
CA GLU A 359 19.88 -25.45 14.88
C GLU A 359 21.11 -24.55 15.08
N ASP A 360 21.34 -24.07 16.31
CA ASP A 360 22.43 -23.14 16.64
C ASP A 360 23.78 -23.64 16.09
N PRO A 361 24.53 -22.84 15.30
CA PRO A 361 24.38 -21.40 15.01
C PRO A 361 23.56 -21.03 13.76
N VAL A 362 22.92 -22.01 13.12
CA VAL A 362 22.28 -21.89 11.81
C VAL A 362 20.76 -21.84 11.94
N THR A 363 20.13 -21.01 11.12
CA THR A 363 18.69 -21.04 10.87
C THR A 363 18.46 -21.13 9.38
N LEU A 364 17.64 -22.10 8.94
CA LEU A 364 17.26 -22.29 7.55
C LEU A 364 15.77 -22.02 7.40
N MET A 365 15.40 -21.26 6.37
CA MET A 365 14.02 -20.97 6.01
C MET A 365 13.79 -21.38 4.57
N PHE A 366 12.84 -22.27 4.35
CA PHE A 366 12.36 -22.70 3.04
C PHE A 366 10.97 -22.13 2.83
N GLU A 367 10.74 -21.51 1.68
CA GLU A 367 9.43 -21.01 1.28
C GLU A 367 9.12 -21.44 -0.15
N GLY A 368 7.89 -21.85 -0.41
CA GLY A 368 7.45 -22.28 -1.73
C GLY A 368 6.04 -21.80 -2.04
N LYS A 369 5.81 -21.42 -3.29
CA LYS A 369 4.48 -21.07 -3.80
C LYS A 369 4.21 -21.72 -5.16
N HIS A 370 2.95 -22.09 -5.38
CA HIS A 370 2.44 -22.58 -6.66
C HIS A 370 1.03 -22.07 -6.86
N TYR A 371 0.87 -21.04 -7.69
CA TYR A 371 -0.40 -20.35 -7.95
C TYR A 371 -0.79 -20.54 -9.40
N ARG A 372 -2.07 -20.87 -9.61
CA ARG A 372 -2.66 -21.00 -10.94
C ARG A 372 -4.00 -20.28 -10.93
N ARG A 373 -4.05 -19.15 -11.65
CA ARG A 373 -5.28 -18.37 -11.83
C ARG A 373 -5.90 -17.99 -10.48
N PHE A 374 -5.06 -17.72 -9.50
CA PHE A 374 -5.47 -17.29 -8.18
C PHE A 374 -5.11 -15.82 -8.05
N PHE A 375 -6.11 -14.96 -7.97
CA PHE A 375 -5.93 -13.52 -8.03
C PHE A 375 -6.14 -12.89 -6.65
N ALA A 376 -5.39 -11.82 -6.40
CA ALA A 376 -5.71 -10.98 -5.26
C ALA A 376 -7.05 -10.26 -5.48
N LEU A 377 -7.84 -10.12 -4.41
CA LEU A 377 -9.20 -9.58 -4.47
C LEU A 377 -9.17 -8.06 -4.57
N ALA A 378 -9.07 -7.50 -5.77
CA ALA A 378 -9.06 -6.06 -5.97
C ALA A 378 -10.42 -5.40 -5.67
N ALA A 379 -10.39 -4.14 -5.21
CA ALA A 379 -11.58 -3.33 -4.98
C ALA A 379 -12.24 -2.87 -6.28
N ASN A 380 -13.57 -2.72 -6.27
CA ASN A 380 -14.32 -2.17 -7.39
C ASN A 380 -14.11 -0.65 -7.53
N VAL A 381 -13.02 -0.28 -8.20
CA VAL A 381 -12.57 1.08 -8.46
C VAL A 381 -12.58 1.32 -9.97
N ASP A 382 -12.96 2.52 -10.39
CA ASP A 382 -12.73 3.00 -11.76
C ASP A 382 -11.24 3.36 -11.90
N THR A 383 -10.43 2.50 -12.51
CA THR A 383 -8.98 2.71 -12.63
C THR A 383 -8.62 3.73 -13.69
N ALA A 384 -9.53 4.06 -14.62
CA ALA A 384 -9.32 5.12 -15.59
C ALA A 384 -9.41 6.50 -14.90
N ARG A 385 -10.34 6.63 -13.94
CA ARG A 385 -10.50 7.88 -13.17
C ARG A 385 -9.71 7.91 -11.89
N ALA A 386 -9.46 6.79 -11.23
CA ALA A 386 -8.85 6.71 -9.90
C ALA A 386 -7.72 5.66 -9.83
N ARG A 387 -6.80 5.72 -10.78
CA ARG A 387 -5.66 4.80 -10.92
C ARG A 387 -4.83 4.64 -9.65
N GLU A 388 -4.72 5.66 -8.81
CA GLU A 388 -3.96 5.63 -7.56
C GLU A 388 -4.55 4.63 -6.54
N PHE A 389 -5.81 4.24 -6.73
CA PHE A 389 -6.52 3.24 -5.93
C PHE A 389 -6.67 1.88 -6.63
N SER A 390 -6.02 1.66 -7.79
CA SER A 390 -6.05 0.36 -8.50
C SER A 390 -5.46 -0.81 -7.69
N LEU A 391 -4.77 -0.49 -6.60
CA LEU A 391 -4.06 -1.45 -5.74
C LEU A 391 -4.79 -1.71 -4.43
N VAL A 392 -5.92 -1.04 -4.21
CA VAL A 392 -6.79 -1.36 -3.09
C VAL A 392 -7.29 -2.78 -3.31
N GLN A 393 -6.93 -3.67 -2.40
CA GLN A 393 -7.28 -5.07 -2.43
C GLN A 393 -7.70 -5.56 -1.05
N TYR A 394 -8.55 -6.58 -1.05
CA TYR A 394 -9.14 -7.23 0.13
C TYR A 394 -8.47 -8.55 0.45
N SER A 395 -7.56 -9.04 -0.39
CA SER A 395 -6.70 -10.18 -0.11
C SER A 395 -5.28 -9.86 -0.56
N ALA A 396 -4.30 -10.51 0.06
CA ALA A 396 -2.89 -10.36 -0.27
C ALA A 396 -2.26 -11.74 -0.10
N PRO A 397 -2.30 -12.58 -1.16
CA PRO A 397 -1.70 -13.91 -1.13
C PRO A 397 -0.22 -13.82 -0.71
N PRO A 398 0.29 -14.78 0.08
CA PRO A 398 1.68 -14.77 0.51
C PRO A 398 2.66 -14.65 -0.67
N THR A 399 3.69 -13.82 -0.52
CA THR A 399 4.83 -13.81 -1.45
C THR A 399 6.05 -14.44 -0.79
N THR A 400 6.84 -15.15 -1.60
CA THR A 400 8.14 -15.71 -1.21
C THR A 400 9.31 -14.80 -1.59
N GLU A 401 9.02 -13.66 -2.21
CA GLU A 401 10.01 -12.65 -2.57
C GLU A 401 10.41 -11.82 -1.34
N ALA A 402 11.59 -11.23 -1.37
CA ALA A 402 11.98 -10.30 -0.33
C ALA A 402 11.12 -9.03 -0.39
N PHE A 403 10.77 -8.46 0.77
CA PHE A 403 9.76 -7.41 0.85
C PHE A 403 10.14 -6.09 0.15
N TRP A 404 11.43 -5.89 -0.14
CA TRP A 404 11.95 -4.70 -0.84
C TRP A 404 12.19 -4.93 -2.32
N ILE A 405 11.94 -6.14 -2.83
CA ILE A 405 12.09 -6.44 -4.26
C ILE A 405 10.89 -5.85 -4.99
N ASP A 406 11.22 -5.18 -6.09
CA ASP A 406 10.28 -4.60 -7.03
C ASP A 406 9.84 -5.71 -8.01
N THR A 407 8.56 -6.07 -8.00
CA THR A 407 7.92 -6.86 -9.07
C THR A 407 7.06 -5.94 -9.90
N GLU A 408 7.70 -5.35 -10.89
CA GLU A 408 7.26 -4.16 -11.61
C GLU A 408 5.86 -4.25 -12.23
N PHE A 409 5.37 -5.46 -12.55
CA PHE A 409 4.09 -5.66 -13.22
C PHE A 409 3.05 -6.40 -12.37
N GLU A 410 3.33 -6.67 -11.09
CA GLU A 410 2.39 -7.27 -10.11
C GLU A 410 1.75 -8.62 -10.50
N GLY A 411 2.10 -9.19 -11.66
CA GLY A 411 1.61 -10.46 -12.18
C GLY A 411 2.20 -11.67 -11.45
N PHE A 412 3.26 -11.47 -10.68
CA PHE A 412 4.07 -12.52 -10.07
C PHE A 412 3.32 -13.39 -9.06
N ASN A 413 2.12 -12.98 -8.67
CA ASN A 413 1.26 -13.71 -7.72
C ASN A 413 0.00 -14.31 -8.37
N THR A 414 -0.09 -14.38 -9.70
CA THR A 414 -1.25 -14.94 -10.42
C THR A 414 -0.97 -16.31 -11.05
N CYS A 415 0.17 -16.46 -11.74
CA CYS A 415 0.55 -17.67 -12.45
C CYS A 415 2.05 -17.95 -12.27
N VAL A 416 2.40 -18.65 -11.19
CA VAL A 416 3.80 -18.81 -10.75
C VAL A 416 4.04 -20.12 -10.03
N THR A 417 5.24 -20.66 -10.16
CA THR A 417 5.76 -21.76 -9.34
C THR A 417 7.20 -21.47 -8.96
N GLY A 418 7.52 -21.54 -7.69
CA GLY A 418 8.90 -21.38 -7.23
C GLY A 418 9.02 -21.23 -5.74
N GLY A 419 10.22 -20.90 -5.29
CA GLY A 419 10.50 -20.81 -3.87
C GLY A 419 11.83 -20.16 -3.58
N ARG A 420 12.09 -19.98 -2.29
CA ARG A 420 13.29 -19.38 -1.75
C ARG A 420 13.84 -20.23 -0.60
N LEU A 421 15.15 -20.37 -0.57
CA LEU A 421 15.91 -20.87 0.57
C LEU A 421 16.72 -19.71 1.13
N LYS A 422 16.54 -19.40 2.42
CA LYS A 422 17.37 -18.45 3.17
C LYS A 422 18.10 -19.19 4.29
N GLY A 423 19.38 -18.91 4.45
CA GLY A 423 20.18 -19.34 5.58
C GLY A 423 20.70 -18.13 6.36
N ASP A 424 20.58 -18.18 7.68
CA ASP A 424 21.14 -17.23 8.63
C ASP A 424 22.14 -17.98 9.52
N VAL A 425 23.35 -17.44 9.70
CA VAL A 425 24.41 -18.03 10.52
C VAL A 425 24.87 -17.00 11.56
N HIS A 426 24.75 -17.34 12.83
CA HIS A 426 25.25 -16.52 13.94
C HIS A 426 26.74 -16.80 14.15
N LEU A 427 27.59 -15.83 13.79
CA LEU A 427 29.03 -15.95 13.98
C LEU A 427 29.43 -15.68 15.44
N SER A 428 28.68 -14.78 16.10
CA SER A 428 28.81 -14.48 17.53
C SER A 428 27.47 -13.95 18.08
N LYS A 429 27.46 -13.48 19.33
CA LYS A 429 26.27 -12.84 19.93
C LYS A 429 25.87 -11.53 19.26
N ASP A 430 26.81 -10.92 18.55
CA ASP A 430 26.69 -9.58 18.00
C ASP A 430 26.86 -9.55 16.47
N GLU A 431 27.15 -10.69 15.84
CA GLU A 431 27.44 -10.80 14.40
C GLU A 431 26.68 -11.96 13.77
N SER A 432 26.01 -11.69 12.66
CA SER A 432 25.39 -12.73 11.83
C SER A 432 25.60 -12.44 10.35
N VAL A 433 25.60 -13.51 9.56
CA VAL A 433 25.60 -13.44 8.10
C VAL A 433 24.40 -14.19 7.58
N PHE A 434 23.87 -13.76 6.45
CA PHE A 434 22.79 -14.46 5.79
C PHE A 434 23.00 -14.49 4.28
N ALA A 435 22.37 -15.47 3.64
CA ALA A 435 22.22 -15.52 2.20
C ALA A 435 20.89 -16.15 1.83
N TRP A 436 20.36 -15.80 0.67
CA TRP A 436 19.25 -16.54 0.07
C TRP A 436 19.45 -16.73 -1.42
N VAL A 437 18.76 -17.76 -1.91
CA VAL A 437 18.56 -18.03 -3.32
C VAL A 437 17.10 -18.36 -3.55
N GLY A 438 16.49 -17.67 -4.51
CA GLY A 438 15.14 -17.88 -4.99
C GLY A 438 15.17 -18.26 -6.46
N HIS A 439 14.30 -19.18 -6.85
CA HIS A 439 14.09 -19.56 -8.24
C HIS A 439 12.61 -19.73 -8.54
N TYR A 440 12.17 -19.13 -9.64
CA TYR A 440 10.76 -19.07 -10.01
C TYR A 440 10.56 -19.26 -11.51
N ARG A 441 9.44 -19.89 -11.85
CA ARG A 441 8.85 -19.89 -13.19
C ARG A 441 7.53 -19.13 -13.08
N THR A 442 7.43 -18.00 -13.78
CA THR A 442 6.22 -17.18 -13.83
C THR A 442 5.75 -17.06 -15.26
N TRP A 443 4.44 -16.97 -15.45
CA TRP A 443 3.82 -16.87 -16.78
C TRP A 443 2.98 -15.59 -16.96
N ALA A 444 3.02 -14.67 -16.00
CA ALA A 444 2.14 -13.51 -15.95
C ALA A 444 2.88 -12.16 -16.04
N GLU A 445 4.21 -12.16 -16.19
CA GLU A 445 5.00 -10.91 -16.22
C GLU A 445 4.97 -10.24 -17.59
N ARG A 446 5.13 -11.00 -18.68
CA ARG A 446 5.32 -10.43 -20.04
C ARG A 446 4.06 -9.88 -20.67
N ALA A 447 2.95 -10.55 -20.46
CA ALA A 447 1.68 -10.25 -21.11
C ALA A 447 0.54 -10.57 -20.14
N LEU A 448 -0.62 -9.95 -20.39
CA LEU A 448 -1.85 -10.30 -19.69
C LEU A 448 -2.16 -11.79 -19.93
N ASN A 449 -1.92 -12.60 -18.91
CA ASN A 449 -2.13 -14.05 -18.93
C ASN A 449 -3.10 -14.47 -17.83
N GLU A 450 -4.30 -13.91 -17.87
CA GLU A 450 -5.35 -14.17 -16.88
C GLU A 450 -5.89 -15.61 -16.98
N SER A 451 -5.72 -16.27 -18.13
CA SER A 451 -6.01 -17.71 -18.29
C SER A 451 -4.98 -18.60 -17.61
N CYS A 452 -3.79 -18.06 -17.27
CA CYS A 452 -2.64 -18.80 -16.76
C CYS A 452 -2.20 -19.92 -17.72
N GLU A 453 -2.07 -19.58 -18.99
CA GLU A 453 -1.47 -20.42 -20.03
C GLU A 453 0.03 -20.60 -19.77
N THR A 454 0.43 -21.86 -19.56
CA THR A 454 1.80 -22.24 -19.18
C THR A 454 2.69 -22.56 -20.39
N SER A 455 2.58 -21.76 -21.44
CA SER A 455 3.40 -21.86 -22.66
C SER A 455 4.76 -21.17 -22.48
N ASP A 456 5.73 -21.55 -23.32
CA ASP A 456 7.06 -20.93 -23.34
C ASP A 456 7.01 -19.45 -23.76
N ALA A 457 6.06 -19.08 -24.63
CA ALA A 457 5.79 -17.68 -24.99
C ALA A 457 5.52 -16.77 -23.79
N ASN A 458 4.90 -17.31 -22.73
CA ASN A 458 4.60 -16.55 -21.51
C ASN A 458 5.62 -16.77 -20.39
N LEU A 459 6.52 -17.74 -20.52
CA LEU A 459 7.41 -18.17 -19.44
C LEU A 459 8.57 -17.18 -19.22
N ASN A 460 8.75 -16.84 -17.95
CA ASN A 460 9.91 -16.13 -17.40
C ASN A 460 10.55 -16.98 -16.30
N ARG A 461 11.87 -17.08 -16.33
CA ARG A 461 12.69 -17.72 -15.29
C ARG A 461 13.37 -16.66 -14.47
N VAL A 462 13.05 -16.64 -13.18
CA VAL A 462 13.54 -15.63 -12.26
C VAL A 462 14.50 -16.26 -11.26
N TRP A 463 15.70 -15.72 -11.19
CA TRP A 463 16.65 -15.94 -10.10
C TRP A 463 16.74 -14.69 -9.24
N ASP A 464 16.58 -14.85 -7.93
CA ASP A 464 16.81 -13.80 -6.94
C ASP A 464 17.81 -14.29 -5.91
N LEU A 465 18.90 -13.56 -5.74
CA LEU A 465 19.97 -13.96 -4.83
C LEU A 465 20.49 -12.76 -4.07
N ALA A 466 20.79 -12.96 -2.80
CA ALA A 466 21.52 -11.97 -2.04
C ALA A 466 22.28 -12.59 -0.89
N SER A 467 23.20 -11.79 -0.36
CA SER A 467 23.89 -12.06 0.88
C SER A 467 24.05 -10.78 1.67
N GLY A 468 24.23 -10.92 2.97
CA GLY A 468 24.44 -9.79 3.83
C GLY A 468 24.96 -10.18 5.20
N MET A 469 25.20 -9.14 5.99
CA MET A 469 25.68 -9.28 7.35
C MET A 469 25.01 -8.26 8.25
N GLU A 470 24.79 -8.65 9.50
CA GLU A 470 24.39 -7.76 10.57
C GLU A 470 25.45 -7.78 11.68
N ILE A 471 25.88 -6.59 12.08
CA ILE A 471 26.83 -6.39 13.17
C ILE A 471 26.18 -5.45 14.17
N THR A 472 26.22 -5.81 15.44
CA THR A 472 25.80 -4.96 16.54
C THR A 472 26.99 -4.71 17.48
N ALA A 473 26.97 -3.59 18.18
CA ALA A 473 28.03 -3.25 19.12
C ALA A 473 27.51 -2.40 20.27
N GLN A 474 28.31 -2.26 21.33
CA GLN A 474 28.03 -1.40 22.48
C GLN A 474 26.68 -1.71 23.14
N LYS A 475 26.41 -3.00 23.42
CA LYS A 475 25.12 -3.47 23.93
C LYS A 475 23.96 -3.10 22.99
N ARG A 476 24.15 -3.32 21.68
CA ARG A 476 23.19 -3.05 20.61
C ARG A 476 22.82 -1.58 20.38
N LYS A 477 23.61 -0.64 20.93
CA LYS A 477 23.43 0.79 20.65
C LYS A 477 23.96 1.21 19.28
N SER A 478 24.91 0.46 18.74
CA SER A 478 25.35 0.59 17.36
C SER A 478 24.92 -0.66 16.58
N ARG A 479 24.51 -0.47 15.34
CA ARG A 479 24.12 -1.53 14.40
C ARG A 479 24.60 -1.18 13.00
N ALA A 480 25.05 -2.17 12.25
CA ALA A 480 25.32 -2.05 10.83
C ALA A 480 24.73 -3.27 10.13
N ASN A 481 23.91 -3.02 9.11
CA ASN A 481 23.41 -4.05 8.20
C ASN A 481 23.86 -3.69 6.79
N LEU A 482 24.39 -4.66 6.05
CA LEU A 482 24.77 -4.55 4.66
C LEU A 482 24.21 -5.75 3.90
N THR A 483 23.56 -5.48 2.77
CA THR A 483 23.03 -6.48 1.85
C THR A 483 23.50 -6.16 0.44
N VAL A 484 23.94 -7.17 -0.29
CA VAL A 484 24.19 -7.10 -1.74
C VAL A 484 23.45 -8.23 -2.43
N GLY A 485 22.86 -7.95 -3.58
CA GLY A 485 22.07 -8.95 -4.29
C GLY A 485 21.92 -8.66 -5.78
N ALA A 486 21.31 -9.63 -6.46
CA ALA A 486 20.98 -9.55 -7.87
C ALA A 486 19.66 -10.27 -8.15
N ARG A 487 18.92 -9.75 -9.12
CA ARG A 487 17.75 -10.39 -9.72
C ARG A 487 17.97 -10.50 -11.22
N ILE A 488 17.65 -11.66 -11.78
CA ILE A 488 17.71 -11.93 -13.21
C ILE A 488 16.40 -12.56 -13.62
N ASP A 489 15.73 -11.95 -14.58
CA ASP A 489 14.49 -12.42 -15.17
C ASP A 489 14.71 -12.62 -16.68
N GLU A 490 14.67 -13.89 -17.09
CA GLU A 490 14.85 -14.30 -18.48
C GLU A 490 13.54 -14.86 -19.05
N ALA A 491 13.08 -14.24 -20.13
CA ALA A 491 12.04 -14.78 -20.98
C ALA A 491 12.55 -16.04 -21.70
N GLU A 492 11.74 -17.10 -21.74
CA GLU A 492 12.07 -18.33 -22.46
C GLU A 492 12.12 -18.08 -23.99
N GLU A 493 11.10 -17.38 -24.52
CA GLU A 493 11.10 -16.90 -25.90
C GLU A 493 11.66 -15.49 -26.04
N ALA A 494 12.51 -15.28 -27.04
CA ALA A 494 13.16 -13.99 -27.27
C ALA A 494 12.14 -12.86 -27.53
N ILE A 495 12.41 -11.72 -26.91
CA ILE A 495 11.66 -10.48 -27.04
C ILE A 495 12.25 -9.68 -28.20
N ALA A 496 11.40 -9.26 -29.13
CA ALA A 496 11.79 -8.35 -30.20
C ALA A 496 11.87 -6.91 -29.66
N LEU A 497 13.02 -6.28 -29.87
CA LEU A 497 13.27 -4.89 -29.50
C LEU A 497 12.84 -3.93 -30.62
N PRO A 498 12.56 -2.65 -30.31
CA PRO A 498 12.24 -1.65 -31.32
C PRO A 498 13.30 -1.49 -32.43
N ASN A 499 14.57 -1.75 -32.10
CA ASN A 499 15.69 -1.72 -33.05
C ASN A 499 15.84 -3.00 -33.88
N GLY A 500 14.93 -3.97 -33.74
CA GLY A 500 14.93 -5.25 -34.45
C GLY A 500 15.85 -6.33 -33.86
N ALA A 501 16.63 -6.03 -32.82
CA ALA A 501 17.38 -7.04 -32.09
C ALA A 501 16.45 -7.94 -31.26
N GLN A 502 16.95 -9.11 -30.86
CA GLN A 502 16.24 -10.06 -30.01
C GLN A 502 17.01 -10.30 -28.72
N THR A 503 16.30 -10.43 -27.61
CA THR A 503 16.91 -10.73 -26.30
C THR A 503 15.99 -11.59 -25.45
N ASN A 504 16.56 -12.48 -24.64
CA ASN A 504 15.83 -13.20 -23.60
C ASN A 504 15.80 -12.42 -22.28
N LEU A 505 16.57 -11.35 -22.16
CA LEU A 505 16.55 -10.52 -20.97
C LEU A 505 15.21 -9.79 -20.87
N TYR A 506 14.48 -10.03 -19.78
CA TYR A 506 13.28 -9.27 -19.47
C TYR A 506 13.62 -8.16 -18.46
N TYR A 507 14.24 -8.56 -17.34
CA TYR A 507 14.65 -7.65 -16.27
C TYR A 507 15.94 -8.13 -15.59
N GLN A 508 16.82 -7.20 -15.24
CA GLN A 508 17.99 -7.46 -14.41
C GLN A 508 18.21 -6.33 -13.43
N GLU A 509 18.53 -6.70 -12.19
CA GLU A 509 18.91 -5.77 -11.14
C GLU A 509 20.15 -6.29 -10.42
N THR A 510 21.06 -5.38 -10.08
CA THR A 510 22.06 -5.60 -9.03
C THR A 510 21.94 -4.47 -8.03
N TYR A 511 22.05 -4.78 -6.74
CA TYR A 511 21.81 -3.80 -5.69
C TYR A 511 22.73 -3.96 -4.50
N ALA A 512 22.94 -2.84 -3.80
CA ALA A 512 23.57 -2.76 -2.50
C ALA A 512 22.69 -1.91 -1.58
N ARG A 513 22.47 -2.39 -0.35
CA ARG A 513 21.71 -1.71 0.69
C ARG A 513 22.48 -1.71 1.99
N TYR A 514 22.47 -0.60 2.70
CA TYR A 514 23.03 -0.52 4.05
C TYR A 514 22.15 0.30 4.98
N ASP A 515 22.22 -0.02 6.26
CA ASP A 515 21.64 0.74 7.37
C ASP A 515 22.61 0.68 8.55
N VAL A 516 23.24 1.80 8.86
CA VAL A 516 24.29 1.92 9.87
C VAL A 516 23.87 2.97 10.89
N ILE A 517 23.65 2.54 12.13
CA ILE A 517 23.41 3.41 13.27
C ILE A 517 24.64 3.34 14.17
N ARG A 518 25.30 4.47 14.39
CA ARG A 518 26.47 4.60 15.25
C ARG A 518 26.13 5.47 16.45
N TRP A 519 26.16 4.89 17.64
CA TRP A 519 26.08 5.67 18.89
C TRP A 519 27.37 6.45 19.12
N LEU A 520 27.24 7.77 19.27
CA LEU A 520 28.36 8.71 19.41
C LEU A 520 28.69 9.03 20.87
N GLY A 521 27.77 8.75 21.80
CA GLY A 521 27.89 9.12 23.21
C GLY A 521 26.65 9.86 23.71
N GLY A 522 26.34 9.73 25.00
CA GLY A 522 25.17 10.36 25.60
C GLY A 522 23.87 10.04 24.83
N PRO A 523 23.06 11.05 24.47
CA PRO A 523 21.82 10.88 23.69
C PRO A 523 22.01 10.91 22.17
N PHE A 524 23.25 10.91 21.65
CA PHE A 524 23.50 11.16 20.23
C PHE A 524 23.81 9.89 19.42
N SER A 525 23.23 9.80 18.23
CA SER A 525 23.58 8.81 17.21
C SER A 525 23.66 9.42 15.82
N LEU A 526 24.50 8.83 14.98
CA LEU A 526 24.55 9.07 13.53
C LEU A 526 23.92 7.88 12.83
N GLN A 527 23.05 8.13 11.86
CA GLN A 527 22.47 7.11 10.99
C GLN A 527 22.90 7.34 9.54
N LEU A 528 23.27 6.27 8.85
CA LEU A 528 23.51 6.26 7.41
C LEU A 528 22.67 5.14 6.81
N GLN A 529 21.78 5.47 5.89
CA GLN A 529 20.96 4.51 5.17
C GLN A 529 21.16 4.71 3.67
N GLY A 530 21.28 3.64 2.91
CA GLY A 530 21.36 3.74 1.46
C GLY A 530 20.84 2.52 0.73
N TRP A 531 20.34 2.76 -0.48
CA TRP A 531 19.90 1.73 -1.42
C TRP A 531 20.30 2.17 -2.82
N HIS A 532 21.19 1.40 -3.44
CA HIS A 532 21.81 1.71 -4.73
C HIS A 532 21.63 0.52 -5.66
N ARG A 533 21.23 0.79 -6.90
CA ARG A 533 20.88 -0.24 -7.87
C ARG A 533 21.40 0.10 -9.26
N ARG A 534 21.70 -0.95 -10.01
CA ARG A 534 21.82 -0.90 -11.48
C ARG A 534 20.72 -1.77 -12.05
N ARG A 535 19.86 -1.19 -12.86
CA ARG A 535 18.69 -1.83 -13.46
C ARG A 535 18.84 -1.89 -14.98
N HIS A 536 18.31 -2.94 -15.58
CA HIS A 536 18.15 -3.07 -17.02
C HIS A 536 16.81 -3.74 -17.27
N GLN A 537 15.93 -3.05 -17.98
CA GLN A 537 14.56 -3.48 -18.21
C GLN A 537 14.24 -3.29 -19.68
N VAL A 538 13.89 -4.39 -20.33
CA VAL A 538 13.75 -4.41 -21.78
C VAL A 538 12.34 -3.98 -22.22
N VAL A 539 11.33 -4.22 -21.37
CA VAL A 539 9.94 -3.86 -21.65
C VAL A 539 9.51 -2.75 -20.71
N GLY A 540 9.17 -1.58 -21.25
CA GLY A 540 8.69 -0.43 -20.46
C GLY A 540 9.78 0.40 -19.77
N GLY A 541 11.05 -0.03 -19.83
CA GLY A 541 12.21 0.70 -19.34
C GLY A 541 12.94 1.50 -20.43
N PRO A 542 13.98 2.28 -20.06
CA PRO A 542 14.90 2.87 -21.02
C PRO A 542 15.69 1.79 -21.78
N GLU A 543 16.12 2.09 -23.01
CA GLU A 543 16.90 1.13 -23.83
C GLU A 543 18.21 0.71 -23.17
N ASP A 544 18.86 1.63 -22.46
CA ASP A 544 20.13 1.38 -21.77
C ASP A 544 19.95 1.09 -20.27
N PRO A 545 20.79 0.24 -19.67
CA PRO A 545 20.84 0.06 -18.22
C PRO A 545 21.10 1.38 -17.50
N TRP A 546 20.40 1.62 -16.39
CA TRP A 546 20.56 2.84 -15.60
C TRP A 546 20.96 2.53 -14.16
N PHE A 547 21.58 3.52 -13.52
CA PHE A 547 21.84 3.51 -12.09
C PHE A 547 20.81 4.38 -11.39
N GLU A 548 20.34 3.92 -10.24
CA GLU A 548 19.51 4.73 -9.36
C GLU A 548 19.83 4.42 -7.90
N GLY A 549 19.53 5.36 -7.02
CA GLY A 549 19.68 5.10 -5.60
C GLY A 549 19.25 6.25 -4.73
N GLN A 550 19.28 5.99 -3.44
CA GLN A 550 19.03 6.95 -2.38
C GLN A 550 20.02 6.77 -1.26
N HIS A 551 20.40 7.87 -0.63
CA HIS A 551 21.24 7.93 0.55
C HIS A 551 20.63 8.93 1.54
N ILE A 552 20.53 8.53 2.81
CA ILE A 552 20.06 9.37 3.91
C ILE A 552 21.14 9.38 4.99
N THR A 553 21.57 10.59 5.36
CA THR A 553 22.39 10.83 6.54
C THR A 553 21.52 11.47 7.62
N GLY A 554 21.41 10.84 8.76
CA GLY A 554 20.62 11.29 9.91
C GLY A 554 21.48 11.52 11.16
N VAL A 555 21.08 12.47 11.99
CA VAL A 555 21.61 12.68 13.34
C VAL A 555 20.43 12.71 14.30
N ASP A 556 20.49 11.86 15.32
CA ASP A 556 19.49 11.83 16.39
C ASP A 556 20.06 12.37 17.70
N TRP A 557 19.28 13.23 18.33
CA TRP A 557 19.41 13.64 19.72
C TRP A 557 18.21 13.07 20.48
N SER A 558 18.32 11.81 20.91
CA SER A 558 17.20 11.06 21.49
C SER A 558 16.86 11.52 22.92
N PRO A 559 15.57 11.63 23.30
CA PRO A 559 14.39 11.39 22.47
C PRO A 559 13.91 12.64 21.70
N HIS A 560 14.59 13.78 21.82
CA HIS A 560 14.05 15.11 21.51
C HIS A 560 13.98 15.44 20.01
N LEU A 561 15.05 15.21 19.26
CA LEU A 561 15.20 15.72 17.90
C LEU A 561 15.85 14.68 17.00
N SER A 562 15.40 14.62 15.75
CA SER A 562 16.07 13.89 14.67
C SER A 562 16.13 14.80 13.45
N ALA A 563 17.29 14.89 12.81
CA ALA A 563 17.49 15.64 11.58
C ALA A 563 18.09 14.71 10.53
N ALA A 564 17.61 14.78 9.30
CA ALA A 564 18.11 13.97 8.20
C ALA A 564 18.23 14.78 6.91
N PHE A 565 19.23 14.43 6.12
CA PHE A 565 19.45 14.92 4.77
C PHE A 565 19.49 13.73 3.80
N GLY A 566 18.69 13.81 2.75
CA GLY A 566 18.55 12.79 1.72
C GLY A 566 19.06 13.27 0.37
N VAL A 567 19.73 12.37 -0.36
CA VAL A 567 20.10 12.53 -1.76
C VAL A 567 19.60 11.31 -2.52
N GLU A 568 18.85 11.52 -3.59
CA GLU A 568 18.46 10.47 -4.52
C GLU A 568 18.99 10.81 -5.92
N TYR A 569 19.31 9.79 -6.69
CA TYR A 569 19.82 9.96 -8.06
C TYR A 569 19.25 8.91 -9.00
N SER A 570 19.26 9.23 -10.29
CA SER A 570 18.88 8.36 -11.38
C SER A 570 19.69 8.73 -12.62
N THR A 571 20.11 7.74 -13.41
CA THR A 571 20.65 7.98 -14.76
C THR A 571 19.65 7.59 -15.84
N ASN A 572 18.38 7.33 -15.49
CA ASN A 572 17.32 7.10 -16.47
C ASN A 572 16.96 8.44 -17.11
N PRO A 573 17.08 8.58 -18.45
CA PRO A 573 16.86 9.85 -19.15
C PRO A 573 15.41 10.36 -19.08
N SER A 574 14.46 9.52 -18.63
CA SER A 574 13.05 9.88 -18.51
C SER A 574 12.72 10.65 -17.23
N VAL A 575 13.67 10.81 -16.31
CA VAL A 575 13.47 11.47 -15.01
C VAL A 575 14.65 12.38 -14.66
N PRO A 576 14.47 13.40 -13.78
CA PRO A 576 15.58 14.19 -13.26
C PRO A 576 16.71 13.36 -12.64
N ASP A 577 17.96 13.80 -12.85
CA ASP A 577 19.14 13.06 -12.40
C ASP A 577 19.35 13.06 -10.88
N MET A 578 18.92 14.13 -10.19
CA MET A 578 19.20 14.38 -8.78
C MET A 578 17.99 14.94 -8.03
N TYR A 579 17.82 14.46 -6.79
CA TYR A 579 16.80 14.91 -5.84
C TYR A 579 17.45 15.14 -4.48
N TYR A 580 17.13 16.27 -3.85
CA TYR A 580 17.64 16.62 -2.52
C TYR A 580 16.50 16.88 -1.55
N ASN A 581 16.61 16.37 -0.33
CA ASN A 581 15.62 16.64 0.70
C ASN A 581 16.23 16.76 2.10
N GLY A 582 15.50 17.44 2.97
CA GLY A 582 15.79 17.57 4.38
C GLY A 582 14.56 17.26 5.22
N GLN A 583 14.77 16.59 6.35
CA GLN A 583 13.75 16.29 7.33
C GLN A 583 14.21 16.69 8.73
N LEU A 584 13.29 17.24 9.53
CA LEU A 584 13.49 17.53 10.94
C LEU A 584 12.28 17.02 11.72
N THR A 585 12.50 16.18 12.74
CA THR A 585 11.43 15.69 13.62
C THR A 585 11.75 16.05 15.06
N TYR A 586 10.86 16.80 15.70
CA TYR A 586 10.91 17.15 17.12
C TYR A 586 9.85 16.36 17.88
N LYS A 587 10.26 15.58 18.89
CA LYS A 587 9.33 14.87 19.79
C LYS A 587 9.03 15.76 20.99
N ILE A 588 7.79 16.23 21.07
CA ILE A 588 7.28 17.03 22.18
C ILE A 588 7.13 16.13 23.42
N THR A 589 6.56 14.94 23.23
CA THR A 589 6.42 13.89 24.23
C THR A 589 6.77 12.54 23.59
N GLN A 590 6.66 11.43 24.33
CA GLN A 590 6.82 10.09 23.73
C GLN A 590 5.71 9.74 22.73
N SER A 591 4.55 10.40 22.80
CA SER A 591 3.37 10.14 21.99
C SER A 591 3.02 11.29 21.04
N SER A 592 3.75 12.42 21.11
CA SER A 592 3.48 13.62 20.33
C SER A 592 4.74 14.14 19.65
N SER A 593 4.65 14.46 18.36
CA SER A 593 5.78 14.90 17.55
C SER A 593 5.36 15.87 16.45
N VAL A 594 6.28 16.72 16.04
CA VAL A 594 6.16 17.58 14.86
C VAL A 594 7.33 17.28 13.92
N GLY A 595 7.03 16.98 12.67
CA GLY A 595 8.00 16.71 11.62
C GLY A 595 7.86 17.73 10.49
N ALA A 596 8.96 18.23 9.96
CA ALA A 596 9.00 19.02 8.74
C ALA A 596 9.85 18.29 7.70
N PHE A 597 9.36 18.25 6.47
CA PHE A 597 10.06 17.76 5.29
C PHE A 597 10.08 18.87 4.25
N VAL A 598 11.24 19.12 3.63
CA VAL A 598 11.38 20.06 2.53
C VAL A 598 12.29 19.45 1.47
N GLY A 599 11.90 19.62 0.21
CA GLY A 599 12.70 19.22 -0.94
C GLY A 599 11.99 18.15 -1.76
N GLN A 600 12.79 17.25 -2.31
CA GLN A 600 12.43 16.43 -3.46
C GLN A 600 12.52 14.94 -3.15
N ARG A 601 11.63 14.15 -3.75
CA ARG A 601 11.67 12.69 -3.77
C ARG A 601 11.40 12.19 -5.18
N ARG A 602 12.17 11.20 -5.62
CA ARG A 602 11.93 10.54 -6.90
C ARG A 602 10.64 9.73 -6.82
N GLY A 603 9.93 9.67 -7.95
CA GLY A 603 8.85 8.70 -8.11
C GLY A 603 9.42 7.29 -8.00
N SER A 604 8.75 6.42 -7.24
CA SER A 604 9.26 5.08 -6.96
C SER A 604 8.12 4.10 -6.76
N LEU A 605 8.30 2.86 -7.20
CA LEU A 605 7.48 1.75 -6.72
C LEU A 605 7.85 1.47 -5.25
N ARG A 606 6.84 1.37 -4.39
CA ARG A 606 6.99 0.95 -3.00
C ARG A 606 6.21 -0.32 -2.79
N CYS A 607 6.87 -1.36 -2.30
CA CYS A 607 6.24 -2.64 -2.01
C CYS A 607 6.24 -2.92 -0.51
N VAL A 608 5.09 -3.32 0.03
CA VAL A 608 4.95 -3.78 1.43
C VAL A 608 4.12 -5.04 1.47
N GLY A 609 4.75 -6.14 1.89
CA GLY A 609 4.09 -7.43 2.07
C GLY A 609 3.46 -7.98 0.80
N GLY A 610 4.15 -7.85 -0.35
CA GLY A 610 3.71 -8.33 -1.65
C GLY A 610 2.71 -7.43 -2.39
N VAL A 611 2.40 -6.26 -1.84
CA VAL A 611 1.57 -5.23 -2.48
C VAL A 611 2.48 -4.09 -2.89
N CYS A 612 2.51 -3.74 -4.17
CA CYS A 612 3.30 -2.64 -4.68
C CYS A 612 2.42 -1.44 -5.01
N ARG A 613 2.99 -0.23 -4.96
CA ARG A 613 2.33 1.02 -5.34
C ARG A 613 3.31 2.00 -5.94
N ILE A 614 2.96 2.54 -7.10
CA ILE A 614 3.72 3.63 -7.72
C ILE A 614 3.37 4.93 -7.01
N TYR A 615 4.37 5.56 -6.42
CA TYR A 615 4.28 6.91 -5.88
C TYR A 615 4.77 7.92 -6.92
N PRO A 616 4.02 9.00 -7.19
CA PRO A 616 4.51 10.08 -8.03
C PRO A 616 5.73 10.76 -7.38
N PRO A 617 6.60 11.38 -8.18
CA PRO A 617 7.64 12.26 -7.63
C PRO A 617 7.02 13.41 -6.85
N PHE A 618 7.74 13.88 -5.85
CA PHE A 618 7.31 14.96 -4.97
C PHE A 618 8.38 16.04 -4.93
N GLU A 619 7.96 17.30 -5.00
CA GLU A 619 8.80 18.45 -4.70
C GLU A 619 7.98 19.42 -3.89
N GLY A 620 8.36 19.68 -2.64
CA GLY A 620 7.44 20.36 -1.76
C GLY A 620 7.96 20.64 -0.37
N ALA A 621 7.06 21.19 0.43
CA ALA A 621 7.19 21.27 1.87
C ALA A 621 6.02 20.56 2.52
N ARG A 622 6.28 19.83 3.60
CA ARG A 622 5.29 19.10 4.39
C ARG A 622 5.59 19.30 5.87
N LEU A 623 4.57 19.63 6.64
CA LEU A 623 4.61 19.71 8.09
C LEU A 623 3.61 18.69 8.65
N ASP A 624 4.10 17.70 9.36
CA ASP A 624 3.32 16.68 10.04
C ASP A 624 3.31 16.95 11.54
N ALA A 625 2.16 16.83 12.18
CA ALA A 625 2.06 16.86 13.63
C ALA A 625 1.13 15.75 14.12
N THR A 626 1.62 14.97 15.07
CA THR A 626 0.83 13.97 15.79
C THR A 626 0.76 14.37 17.24
N VAL A 627 -0.45 14.45 17.79
CA VAL A 627 -0.68 14.76 19.20
C VAL A 627 -1.63 13.71 19.77
N ARG A 628 -1.29 13.17 20.93
CA ARG A 628 -2.11 12.23 21.67
C ARG A 628 -2.32 12.73 23.09
N PHE A 629 -3.58 12.75 23.51
CA PHE A 629 -4.04 13.15 24.84
C PHE A 629 -4.64 11.96 25.58
#